data_AF-A0AAW2BD09-F1
#
_entry.id   AF-A0AAW2BD09-F1
#
_cell.length_a   1.000
_cell.length_b   1.000
_cell.length_c   1.000
_cell.angle_alpha   90.00
_cell.angle_beta   90.00
_cell.angle_gamma   90.00
#
_symmetry.space_group_name_H-M   'P 1'
#
loop_
_entity.id
_entity.type
_entity.pdbx_description
1 polymer ?
#
loop_
_entity_poly.entity_id
_entity_poly.type
_entity_poly.pdbx_seq_one_letter_code
_entity_poly.pdbx_strand_id
1 'polypeptide(L)'
;MLRASGIQWDLRKIDHYECYDEFDWEVQWQKEGDSLARYLVRIGENGRIHQNYSTGVGRNSGGALREFRNTILDRKRVESLKGVYGIIWVLVPIFTLVLGITIGVLVIVWLEREISAGIQQRIGPEYSGPLGVLQALADGTKLLFKENLLPSRGDTRLFSIGPSIAVIAILLSYSVIPFDYHLVLADLNIGVFLWIAVSSIAPIGLLISGYGSNNKYSFLGGLRAAAQSISYEIPLTLCVLAISLRAIR
;
A
#
# COMPACT_ATOMS: atom_id res chain seq x y z
N MET A 1 -50.69 0.87 -44.32
CA MET A 1 -50.21 0.77 -45.72
C MET A 1 -48.89 0.01 -45.71
N LEU A 2 -48.89 -1.25 -46.18
CA LEU A 2 -47.73 -1.94 -46.74
C LEU A 2 -48.26 -3.26 -47.34
N ARG A 3 -48.86 -3.13 -48.52
CA ARG A 3 -49.25 -4.25 -49.39
C ARG A 3 -48.49 -4.06 -50.69
N ALA A 4 -47.29 -4.64 -50.80
CA ALA A 4 -46.60 -5.03 -52.04
C ALA A 4 -45.09 -5.24 -51.78
N SER A 5 -44.69 -6.47 -51.48
CA SER A 5 -43.35 -6.96 -51.88
C SER A 5 -43.22 -8.49 -51.90
N GLY A 6 -44.19 -9.26 -51.40
CA GLY A 6 -44.41 -10.64 -51.88
C GLY A 6 -43.26 -11.64 -51.68
N ILE A 7 -42.48 -11.53 -50.61
CA ILE A 7 -41.43 -12.51 -50.27
C ILE A 7 -41.75 -13.13 -48.90
N GLN A 8 -41.94 -14.45 -48.88
CA GLN A 8 -42.49 -15.25 -47.79
C GLN A 8 -41.41 -16.14 -47.16
N TRP A 9 -40.35 -15.60 -46.54
CA TRP A 9 -39.39 -16.44 -45.81
C TRP A 9 -38.77 -15.74 -44.59
N ASP A 10 -39.13 -16.23 -43.39
CA ASP A 10 -38.61 -15.85 -42.07
C ASP A 10 -37.61 -16.93 -41.61
N LEU A 11 -36.36 -16.56 -41.38
CA LEU A 11 -35.22 -17.45 -41.08
C LEU A 11 -35.23 -18.02 -39.64
N ARG A 12 -36.33 -17.91 -38.90
CA ARG A 12 -36.48 -18.41 -37.52
C ARG A 12 -36.87 -19.90 -37.39
N LYS A 13 -36.68 -20.71 -38.44
CA LYS A 13 -37.26 -22.07 -38.54
C LYS A 13 -36.27 -23.20 -38.89
N ILE A 14 -34.98 -23.11 -38.53
CA ILE A 14 -34.03 -24.17 -38.91
C ILE A 14 -33.37 -24.97 -37.77
N ASP A 15 -33.37 -24.55 -36.50
CA ASP A 15 -32.84 -25.42 -35.44
C ASP A 15 -33.73 -25.49 -34.19
N HIS A 16 -33.94 -26.71 -33.72
CA HIS A 16 -34.84 -27.08 -32.61
C HIS A 16 -34.25 -26.70 -31.24
N TYR A 17 -35.14 -26.27 -30.35
CA TYR A 17 -34.90 -26.03 -28.93
C TYR A 17 -34.74 -27.37 -28.18
N GLU A 18 -33.52 -27.87 -28.04
CA GLU A 18 -33.16 -28.94 -27.10
C GLU A 18 -31.84 -28.59 -26.42
N CYS A 19 -31.86 -27.76 -25.36
CA CYS A 19 -30.84 -27.80 -24.28
C CYS A 19 -31.07 -26.85 -23.08
N TYR A 20 -32.27 -26.31 -22.83
CA TYR A 20 -32.55 -25.64 -21.55
C TYR A 20 -33.24 -26.64 -20.61
N ASP A 21 -32.45 -27.56 -20.04
CA ASP A 21 -32.99 -28.58 -19.12
C ASP A 21 -33.14 -28.11 -17.67
N GLU A 22 -32.69 -26.90 -17.31
CA GLU A 22 -32.93 -26.36 -15.97
C GLU A 22 -33.20 -24.85 -16.01
N PHE A 23 -34.43 -24.51 -15.63
CA PHE A 23 -34.92 -23.15 -15.46
C PHE A 23 -34.91 -22.87 -13.95
N ASP A 24 -33.85 -22.24 -13.45
CA ASP A 24 -33.81 -21.79 -12.06
C ASP A 24 -33.92 -20.26 -11.99
N TRP A 25 -34.86 -19.84 -11.16
CA TRP A 25 -35.40 -18.49 -11.07
C TRP A 25 -34.66 -17.75 -9.95
N GLU A 26 -33.65 -16.95 -10.27
CA GLU A 26 -33.17 -15.96 -9.32
C GLU A 26 -32.93 -14.62 -10.01
N VAL A 27 -33.81 -13.65 -9.70
CA VAL A 27 -33.57 -12.25 -10.04
C VAL A 27 -32.58 -11.69 -9.01
N GLN A 28 -31.29 -11.69 -9.37
CA GLN A 28 -30.25 -11.04 -8.59
C GLN A 28 -30.22 -9.53 -8.93
N TRP A 29 -30.77 -8.72 -8.03
CA TRP A 29 -30.68 -7.25 -8.07
C TRP A 29 -29.41 -6.81 -7.35
N GLN A 30 -28.47 -6.11 -8.01
CA GLN A 30 -27.50 -5.26 -7.29
C GLN A 30 -26.99 -4.04 -8.07
N LYS A 31 -26.79 -2.96 -7.32
CA LYS A 31 -26.37 -1.60 -7.71
C LYS A 31 -24.87 -1.58 -8.05
N GLU A 32 -24.52 -1.43 -9.33
CA GLU A 32 -23.22 -0.98 -9.91
C GLU A 32 -22.75 -1.91 -11.06
N GLY A 33 -22.68 -1.37 -12.29
CA GLY A 33 -21.65 -1.79 -13.25
C GLY A 33 -22.01 -2.75 -14.40
N ASP A 34 -23.27 -2.99 -14.74
CA ASP A 34 -23.63 -3.92 -15.84
C ASP A 34 -23.44 -3.33 -17.27
N SER A 35 -22.85 -2.14 -17.37
CA SER A 35 -22.53 -1.49 -18.64
C SER A 35 -21.26 -2.05 -19.29
N LEU A 36 -20.26 -2.48 -18.50
CA LEU A 36 -18.98 -2.95 -19.02
C LEU A 36 -19.04 -4.37 -19.59
N ALA A 37 -19.74 -5.29 -18.92
CA ALA A 37 -19.90 -6.66 -19.42
C ALA A 37 -20.67 -6.68 -20.77
N ARG A 38 -21.73 -5.87 -20.86
CA ARG A 38 -22.52 -5.70 -22.09
C ARG A 38 -21.74 -4.98 -23.20
N TYR A 39 -20.86 -4.03 -22.85
CA TYR A 39 -19.96 -3.36 -23.79
C TYR A 39 -18.85 -4.29 -24.32
N LEU A 40 -18.31 -5.16 -23.47
CA LEU A 40 -17.28 -6.13 -23.86
C LEU A 40 -17.85 -7.23 -24.78
N VAL A 41 -19.08 -7.69 -24.55
CA VAL A 41 -19.79 -8.61 -25.46
C VAL A 41 -20.08 -7.95 -26.81
N ARG A 42 -20.50 -6.67 -26.82
CA ARG A 42 -20.74 -5.89 -28.06
C ARG A 42 -19.45 -5.62 -28.84
N ILE A 43 -18.32 -5.42 -28.16
CA ILE A 43 -16.99 -5.33 -28.80
C ILE A 43 -16.57 -6.69 -29.39
N GLY A 44 -16.86 -7.79 -28.69
CA GLY A 44 -16.61 -9.15 -29.17
C GLY A 44 -17.43 -9.51 -30.41
N GLU A 45 -18.70 -9.10 -30.48
CA GLU A 45 -19.56 -9.26 -31.66
C GLU A 45 -19.07 -8.41 -32.85
N ASN A 46 -18.70 -7.16 -32.63
CA ASN A 46 -18.17 -6.29 -33.69
C ASN A 46 -16.85 -6.81 -34.28
N GLY A 47 -15.98 -7.42 -33.46
CA GLY A 47 -14.74 -8.04 -33.92
C GLY A 47 -14.95 -9.17 -34.93
N ARG A 48 -16.03 -9.95 -34.79
CA ARG A 48 -16.40 -11.02 -35.74
C ARG A 48 -16.93 -10.48 -37.06
N ILE A 49 -17.60 -9.32 -37.05
CA ILE A 49 -18.08 -8.65 -38.27
C ILE A 49 -16.91 -8.15 -39.12
N HIS A 50 -15.83 -7.66 -38.49
CA HIS A 50 -14.63 -7.22 -39.21
C HIS A 50 -13.85 -8.37 -39.86
N GLN A 51 -13.90 -9.58 -39.31
CA GLN A 51 -13.23 -10.75 -39.89
C GLN A 51 -13.94 -11.24 -41.17
N ASN A 52 -15.27 -11.07 -41.26
CA ASN A 52 -16.07 -11.43 -42.45
C ASN A 52 -15.99 -10.40 -43.59
N TYR A 53 -15.53 -9.16 -43.33
CA TYR A 53 -15.21 -8.19 -44.38
C TYR A 53 -13.83 -8.43 -45.03
N SER A 54 -13.04 -9.38 -44.51
CA SER A 54 -11.69 -9.71 -44.99
C SER A 54 -11.66 -10.45 -46.34
N THR A 55 -12.78 -11.04 -46.78
CA THR A 55 -12.84 -11.81 -48.04
C THR A 55 -13.21 -10.98 -49.28
N GLY A 56 -13.52 -9.70 -49.11
CA GLY A 56 -13.87 -8.82 -50.23
C GLY A 56 -13.54 -7.37 -49.94
N VAL A 57 -12.30 -6.96 -50.19
CA VAL A 57 -11.86 -5.61 -50.61
C VAL A 57 -10.33 -5.65 -50.71
N GLY A 58 -9.84 -6.04 -51.89
CA GLY A 58 -8.45 -5.83 -52.29
C GLY A 58 -8.29 -4.44 -52.90
N ARG A 59 -8.05 -3.40 -52.09
CA ARG A 59 -7.52 -2.07 -52.51
C ARG A 59 -7.43 -1.07 -51.32
N ASN A 60 -6.55 -1.28 -50.35
CA ASN A 60 -5.95 -0.23 -49.46
C ASN A 60 -5.21 -0.82 -48.24
N SER A 61 -4.35 -1.82 -48.47
CA SER A 61 -3.67 -2.56 -47.38
C SER A 61 -2.80 -1.68 -46.48
N GLY A 62 -2.30 -0.54 -46.96
CA GLY A 62 -1.48 0.40 -46.16
C GLY A 62 -2.26 1.26 -45.16
N GLY A 63 -3.54 1.56 -45.42
CA GLY A 63 -4.38 2.38 -44.54
C GLY A 63 -4.95 1.56 -43.38
N ALA A 64 -5.47 0.37 -43.67
CA ALA A 64 -6.01 -0.55 -42.67
C ALA A 64 -4.93 -1.03 -41.69
N LEU A 65 -3.70 -1.28 -42.15
CA LEU A 65 -2.57 -1.61 -41.27
C LEU A 65 -2.15 -0.44 -40.38
N ARG A 66 -2.27 0.81 -40.85
CA ARG A 66 -2.00 2.01 -40.03
C ARG A 66 -3.07 2.21 -38.97
N GLU A 67 -4.33 2.00 -39.33
CA GLU A 67 -5.48 2.12 -38.42
C GLU A 67 -5.41 1.03 -37.34
N PHE A 68 -5.22 -0.23 -37.73
CA PHE A 68 -5.04 -1.35 -36.80
C PHE A 68 -3.83 -1.15 -35.86
N ARG A 69 -2.70 -0.66 -36.41
CA ARG A 69 -1.53 -0.31 -35.59
C ARG A 69 -1.84 0.80 -34.60
N ASN A 70 -2.58 1.83 -34.99
CA ASN A 70 -2.98 2.92 -34.10
C ASN A 70 -3.92 2.41 -32.99
N THR A 71 -4.84 1.49 -33.29
CA THR A 71 -5.71 0.86 -32.27
C THR A 71 -4.93 -0.01 -31.28
N ILE A 72 -3.91 -0.75 -31.75
CA ILE A 72 -3.04 -1.53 -30.87
C ILE A 72 -2.16 -0.62 -30.01
N LEU A 73 -1.63 0.46 -30.57
CA LEU A 73 -0.85 1.45 -29.83
C LEU A 73 -1.70 2.16 -28.77
N ASP A 74 -2.96 2.47 -29.09
CA ASP A 74 -3.91 3.08 -28.15
C ASP A 74 -4.32 2.11 -27.04
N ARG A 75 -4.58 0.84 -27.36
CA ARG A 75 -4.85 -0.21 -26.36
C ARG A 75 -3.67 -0.41 -25.41
N LYS A 76 -2.44 -0.52 -25.94
CA LYS A 76 -1.22 -0.63 -25.11
C LYS A 76 -1.02 0.61 -24.24
N ARG A 77 -1.36 1.80 -24.76
CA ARG A 77 -1.33 3.05 -23.98
C ARG A 77 -2.35 3.05 -22.85
N VAL A 78 -3.59 2.61 -23.10
CA VAL A 78 -4.65 2.53 -22.08
C VAL A 78 -4.33 1.47 -21.01
N GLU A 79 -3.79 0.32 -21.40
CA GLU A 79 -3.32 -0.71 -20.45
C GLU A 79 -2.13 -0.22 -19.62
N SER A 80 -1.19 0.49 -20.24
CA SER A 80 -0.08 1.14 -19.53
C SER A 80 -0.58 2.22 -18.55
N LEU A 81 -1.53 3.05 -18.96
CA LEU A 81 -2.14 4.06 -18.10
C LEU A 81 -2.87 3.41 -16.92
N LYS A 82 -3.65 2.35 -17.13
CA LYS A 82 -4.29 1.59 -16.05
C LYS A 82 -3.27 1.04 -15.05
N GLY A 83 -2.13 0.53 -15.52
CA GLY A 83 -1.03 0.10 -14.66
C GLY A 83 -0.45 1.25 -13.83
N VAL A 84 -0.25 2.42 -14.44
CA VAL A 84 0.24 3.62 -13.75
C VAL A 84 -0.77 4.11 -12.71
N TYR A 85 -2.06 4.16 -13.03
CA TYR A 85 -3.12 4.51 -12.07
C TYR A 85 -3.16 3.53 -10.91
N GLY A 86 -3.04 2.23 -11.16
CA GLY A 86 -2.99 1.22 -10.10
C GLY A 86 -1.81 1.41 -9.14
N ILE A 87 -0.62 1.72 -9.67
CA ILE A 87 0.56 2.01 -8.85
C ILE A 87 0.36 3.28 -8.01
N ILE A 88 -0.17 4.35 -8.60
CA ILE A 88 -0.43 5.61 -7.89
C ILE A 88 -1.42 5.38 -6.74
N TRP A 89 -2.49 4.61 -6.96
CA TRP A 89 -3.48 4.29 -5.93
C TRP A 89 -2.91 3.55 -4.72
N VAL A 90 -1.88 2.72 -4.91
CA VAL A 90 -1.18 2.02 -3.80
C VAL A 90 -0.15 2.92 -3.12
N LEU A 91 0.55 3.76 -3.88
CA LEU A 91 1.60 4.63 -3.33
C LEU A 91 1.06 5.76 -2.47
N VAL A 92 -0.10 6.33 -2.82
CA VAL A 92 -0.74 7.44 -2.07
C VAL A 92 -0.98 7.10 -0.59
N PRO A 93 -1.63 5.98 -0.22
CA PRO A 93 -1.88 5.66 1.20
C PRO A 93 -0.57 5.36 1.95
N ILE A 94 0.40 4.68 1.32
CA ILE A 94 1.72 4.42 1.91
C ILE A 94 2.45 5.72 2.21
N PHE A 95 2.49 6.64 1.24
CA PHE A 95 3.14 7.93 1.39
C PHE A 95 2.47 8.78 2.47
N THR A 96 1.13 8.77 2.50
CA THR A 96 0.34 9.49 3.52
C THR A 96 0.65 8.97 4.92
N LEU A 97 0.76 7.64 5.09
CA LEU A 97 1.11 7.01 6.37
C LEU A 97 2.53 7.39 6.82
N VAL A 98 3.52 7.30 5.93
CA VAL A 98 4.91 7.65 6.26
C VAL A 98 5.04 9.13 6.64
N LEU A 99 4.37 10.02 5.89
CA LEU A 99 4.32 11.44 6.23
C LEU A 99 3.62 11.69 7.58
N GLY A 100 2.49 11.03 7.82
CA GLY A 100 1.74 11.13 9.07
C GLY A 100 2.57 10.72 10.28
N ILE A 101 3.27 9.58 10.20
CA ILE A 101 4.17 9.11 11.26
C ILE A 101 5.31 10.11 11.48
N THR A 102 5.94 10.60 10.40
CA THR A 102 7.06 11.55 10.50
C THR A 102 6.63 12.84 11.20
N ILE A 103 5.49 13.41 10.81
CA ILE A 103 4.92 14.61 11.45
C ILE A 103 4.56 14.31 12.91
N GLY A 104 3.94 13.16 13.18
CA GLY A 104 3.59 12.72 14.52
C GLY A 104 4.81 12.63 15.45
N VAL A 105 5.92 12.05 14.99
CA VAL A 105 7.17 11.97 15.75
C VAL A 105 7.72 13.37 16.04
N LEU A 106 7.71 14.29 15.07
CA LEU A 106 8.16 15.68 15.29
C LEU A 106 7.32 16.39 16.36
N VAL A 107 5.99 16.21 16.32
CA VAL A 107 5.08 16.79 17.32
C VAL A 107 5.31 16.18 18.70
N ILE A 108 5.48 14.86 18.80
CA ILE A 108 5.72 14.17 20.07
C ILE A 108 7.05 14.65 20.70
N VAL A 109 8.11 14.82 19.91
CA VAL A 109 9.40 15.34 20.42
C VAL A 109 9.27 16.78 20.92
N TRP A 110 8.52 17.63 20.22
CA TRP A 110 8.24 18.99 20.71
C TRP A 110 7.41 18.97 22.00
N LEU A 111 6.33 18.18 22.04
CA LEU A 111 5.47 18.02 23.22
C LEU A 111 6.24 17.48 24.43
N GLU A 112 7.12 16.49 24.24
CA GLU A 112 7.93 15.92 25.31
C GLU A 112 8.79 16.98 25.99
N ARG A 113 9.42 17.87 25.20
CA ARG A 113 10.21 18.98 25.73
C ARG A 113 9.36 20.01 26.47
N GLU A 114 8.20 20.34 25.93
CA GLU A 114 7.27 21.31 26.52
C GLU A 114 6.70 20.81 27.86
N ILE A 115 6.19 19.57 27.88
CA ILE A 115 5.64 18.93 29.07
C ILE A 115 6.73 18.75 30.14
N SER A 116 7.93 18.30 29.75
CA SER A 116 9.05 18.13 30.67
C SER A 116 9.51 19.46 31.26
N ALA A 117 9.49 20.54 30.48
CA ALA A 117 9.78 21.89 30.97
C ALA A 117 8.71 22.37 31.97
N GLY A 118 7.43 22.16 31.66
CA GLY A 118 6.31 22.47 32.55
C GLY A 118 6.38 21.74 33.89
N ILE A 119 6.72 20.44 33.88
CA ILE A 119 6.93 19.66 35.11
C ILE A 119 8.11 20.21 35.92
N GLN A 120 9.18 20.62 35.25
CA GLN A 120 10.39 21.16 35.88
C GLN A 120 10.27 22.64 36.29
N GLN A 121 9.10 23.28 36.10
CA GLN A 121 8.90 24.71 36.36
C GLN A 121 9.91 25.59 35.60
N ARG A 122 10.29 25.18 34.39
CA ARG A 122 11.12 25.96 33.47
C ARG A 122 10.34 26.20 32.17
N ILE A 123 10.74 27.23 31.43
CA ILE A 123 10.13 27.56 30.15
C ILE A 123 10.65 26.61 29.08
N GLY A 124 9.74 26.08 28.25
CA GLY A 124 10.03 25.19 27.14
C GLY A 124 10.59 25.92 25.91
N PRO A 125 10.58 25.28 24.73
CA PRO A 125 11.01 25.91 23.49
C PRO A 125 10.06 27.08 23.12
N GLU A 126 10.55 28.32 23.17
CA GLU A 126 9.74 29.52 22.84
C GLU A 126 10.21 30.26 21.58
N TYR A 127 11.49 30.14 21.22
CA TYR A 127 12.13 31.03 20.24
C TYR A 127 12.06 30.54 18.79
N SER A 128 11.80 29.25 18.57
CA SER A 128 11.78 28.62 17.23
C SER A 128 10.36 28.63 16.62
N GLY A 129 9.79 29.83 16.43
CA GLY A 129 8.42 30.04 15.94
C GLY A 129 7.39 30.22 17.06
N PRO A 130 6.10 30.48 16.73
CA PRO A 130 5.04 30.61 17.73
C PRO A 130 4.96 29.35 18.61
N LEU A 131 5.10 29.48 19.93
CA LEU A 131 5.16 28.37 20.90
C LEU A 131 6.27 27.33 20.62
N GLY A 132 7.31 27.71 19.87
CA GLY A 132 8.43 26.84 19.54
C GLY A 132 8.11 25.62 18.66
N VAL A 133 6.98 25.61 17.95
CA VAL A 133 6.54 24.47 17.13
C VAL A 133 7.56 24.09 16.05
N LEU A 134 8.33 25.05 15.53
CA LEU A 134 9.35 24.77 14.50
C LEU A 134 10.64 24.20 15.10
N GLN A 135 10.75 24.04 16.43
CA GLN A 135 11.96 23.52 17.08
C GLN A 135 12.30 22.11 16.60
N ALA A 136 11.33 21.20 16.53
CA ALA A 136 11.57 19.83 16.09
C ALA A 136 12.05 19.77 14.63
N LEU A 137 11.53 20.66 13.78
CA LEU A 137 11.98 20.80 12.39
C LEU A 137 13.41 21.37 12.32
N ALA A 138 13.73 22.37 13.14
CA ALA A 138 15.06 22.94 13.23
C ALA A 138 16.10 21.90 13.70
N ASP A 139 15.76 21.06 14.67
CA ASP A 139 16.64 19.98 15.14
C ASP A 139 16.86 18.91 14.05
N GLY A 140 15.81 18.55 13.31
CA GLY A 140 15.92 17.64 12.16
C GLY A 140 16.83 18.20 11.05
N THR A 141 16.58 19.44 10.61
CA THR A 141 17.40 20.09 9.58
C THR A 141 18.86 20.25 10.02
N LYS A 142 19.11 20.60 11.29
CA LYS A 142 20.45 20.66 11.87
C LYS A 142 21.19 19.33 11.78
N LEU A 143 20.52 18.20 12.02
CA LEU A 143 21.13 16.88 11.91
C LEU A 143 21.45 16.51 10.45
N LEU A 144 20.66 16.96 9.47
CA LEU A 144 20.94 16.73 8.04
C LEU A 144 22.20 17.46 7.54
N PHE A 145 22.46 18.67 8.06
CA PHE A 145 23.68 19.41 7.74
C PHE A 145 24.89 18.98 8.58
N LYS A 146 24.69 18.12 9.58
CA LYS A 146 25.77 17.65 10.44
C LYS A 146 26.66 16.68 9.66
N GLU A 147 27.97 16.79 9.86
CA GLU A 147 28.93 15.84 9.32
C GLU A 147 28.68 14.41 9.85
N ASN A 148 28.78 13.43 8.96
CA ASN A 148 28.62 12.02 9.30
C ASN A 148 29.94 11.45 9.84
N LEU A 149 30.07 11.39 11.17
CA LEU A 149 31.21 10.78 11.84
C LEU A 149 31.00 9.27 12.00
N LEU A 150 31.66 8.48 11.16
CA LEU A 150 31.64 7.02 11.23
C LEU A 150 32.83 6.48 12.04
N PRO A 151 32.65 5.42 12.84
CA PRO A 151 33.73 4.87 13.67
C PRO A 151 34.84 4.27 12.77
N SER A 152 36.07 4.80 12.86
CA SER A 152 37.19 4.36 12.02
C SER A 152 37.65 2.92 12.26
N ARG A 153 37.33 2.36 13.43
CA ARG A 153 37.66 0.98 13.82
C ARG A 153 36.48 0.02 13.70
N GLY A 154 35.27 0.52 13.44
CA GLY A 154 34.04 -0.26 13.38
C GLY A 154 33.69 -0.71 11.96
N ASP A 155 32.76 -1.66 11.87
CA ASP A 155 32.13 -2.00 10.59
C ASP A 155 31.02 -0.97 10.30
N THR A 156 31.29 -0.08 9.36
CA THR A 156 30.39 1.01 8.98
C THR A 156 29.06 0.52 8.38
N ARG A 157 29.06 -0.66 7.74
CA ARG A 157 27.85 -1.25 7.16
C ARG A 157 26.95 -1.77 8.26
N LEU A 158 27.49 -2.58 9.18
CA LEU A 158 26.73 -3.08 10.32
C LEU A 158 26.21 -1.94 11.21
N PHE A 159 27.05 -0.94 11.48
CA PHE A 159 26.67 0.21 12.29
C PHE A 159 25.49 1.00 11.70
N SER A 160 25.43 1.14 10.37
CA SER A 160 24.36 1.87 9.68
C SER A 160 23.09 1.02 9.48
N ILE A 161 23.25 -0.28 9.24
CA ILE A 161 22.13 -1.22 9.04
C ILE A 161 21.34 -1.42 10.35
N GLY A 162 22.01 -1.45 11.50
CA GLY A 162 21.36 -1.68 12.81
C GLY A 162 20.16 -0.74 13.07
N PRO A 163 20.35 0.58 13.09
CA PRO A 163 19.26 1.54 13.27
C PRO A 163 18.21 1.47 12.15
N SER A 164 18.66 1.19 10.92
CA SER A 164 17.76 1.07 9.76
C SER A 164 16.77 -0.09 9.93
N ILE A 165 17.22 -1.25 10.41
CA ILE A 165 16.36 -2.41 10.71
C ILE A 165 15.29 -2.04 11.75
N ALA A 166 15.67 -1.33 12.81
CA ALA A 166 14.73 -0.92 13.85
C ALA A 166 13.65 0.03 13.32
N VAL A 167 14.03 1.02 12.49
CA VAL A 167 13.09 1.95 11.87
C VAL A 167 12.14 1.23 10.91
N ILE A 168 12.66 0.31 10.09
CA ILE A 168 11.85 -0.48 9.15
C ILE A 168 10.83 -1.34 9.89
N ALA A 169 11.25 -2.00 10.98
CA ALA A 169 10.34 -2.79 11.82
C ALA A 169 9.19 -1.93 12.37
N ILE A 170 9.50 -0.74 12.91
CA ILE A 170 8.48 0.17 13.45
C ILE A 170 7.51 0.63 12.35
N LEU A 171 8.02 1.04 11.19
CA LEU A 171 7.17 1.47 10.06
C LEU A 171 6.25 0.34 9.58
N LEU A 172 6.76 -0.90 9.54
CA LEU A 172 5.95 -2.06 9.18
C LEU A 172 4.87 -2.36 10.22
N SER A 173 5.18 -2.22 11.52
CA SER A 173 4.18 -2.38 12.59
C SER A 173 3.02 -1.39 12.47
N TYR A 174 3.26 -0.17 12.00
CA TYR A 174 2.19 0.81 11.75
C TYR A 174 1.28 0.47 10.58
N SER A 175 1.71 -0.40 9.65
CA SER A 175 0.89 -0.79 8.50
C SER A 175 -0.35 -1.61 8.88
N VAL A 176 -0.34 -2.23 10.05
CA VAL A 176 -1.42 -3.12 10.54
C VAL A 176 -2.45 -2.35 11.38
N ILE A 177 -2.12 -1.16 11.84
CA ILE A 177 -2.96 -0.39 12.75
C ILE A 177 -4.10 0.24 11.96
N PRO A 178 -5.38 -0.04 12.29
CA PRO A 178 -6.50 0.61 11.63
C PRO A 178 -6.67 2.03 12.19
N PHE A 179 -6.59 3.05 11.33
CA PHE A 179 -6.84 4.45 11.72
C PHE A 179 -8.30 4.85 11.58
N ASP A 180 -9.00 4.29 10.59
CA ASP A 180 -10.42 4.48 10.33
C ASP A 180 -10.96 3.27 9.55
N TYR A 181 -12.28 3.12 9.44
CA TYR A 181 -12.95 2.03 8.72
C TYR A 181 -12.51 1.91 7.25
N HIS A 182 -12.11 3.03 6.64
CA HIS A 182 -11.61 3.08 5.26
C HIS A 182 -10.09 3.32 5.18
N LEU A 183 -9.41 3.51 6.31
CA LEU A 183 -7.97 3.80 6.38
C LEU A 183 -7.23 2.65 7.08
N VAL A 184 -7.27 1.48 6.45
CA VAL A 184 -6.46 0.32 6.80
C VAL A 184 -5.55 -0.01 5.62
N LEU A 185 -4.24 0.02 5.84
CA LEU A 185 -3.26 -0.28 4.78
C LEU A 185 -3.24 -1.77 4.42
N ALA A 186 -3.27 -2.62 5.44
CA ALA A 186 -3.28 -4.07 5.30
C ALA A 186 -4.28 -4.66 6.29
N ASP A 187 -5.49 -4.96 5.81
CA ASP A 187 -6.48 -5.69 6.58
C ASP A 187 -6.09 -7.17 6.61
N LEU A 188 -5.55 -7.59 7.76
CA LEU A 188 -5.00 -8.92 7.99
C LEU A 188 -5.76 -9.55 9.16
N ASN A 189 -6.35 -10.73 8.93
CA ASN A 189 -6.97 -11.54 9.98
C ASN A 189 -6.02 -11.87 11.14
N ILE A 190 -4.70 -11.84 10.88
CA ILE A 190 -3.62 -12.17 11.83
C ILE A 190 -2.85 -10.89 12.24
N GLY A 191 -3.47 -9.72 12.13
CA GLY A 191 -2.80 -8.43 12.33
C GLY A 191 -2.05 -8.31 13.67
N VAL A 192 -2.71 -8.65 14.78
CA VAL A 192 -2.11 -8.55 16.13
C VAL A 192 -0.86 -9.42 16.28
N PHE A 193 -0.88 -10.64 15.73
CA PHE A 193 0.29 -11.53 15.77
C PHE A 193 1.42 -11.02 14.88
N LEU A 194 1.10 -10.45 13.71
CA LEU A 194 2.09 -9.84 12.83
C LEU A 194 2.74 -8.63 13.50
N TRP A 195 1.96 -7.80 14.18
CA TRP A 195 2.48 -6.66 14.94
C TRP A 195 3.48 -7.07 16.03
N ILE A 196 3.16 -8.13 16.80
CA ILE A 196 4.09 -8.70 17.79
C ILE A 196 5.37 -9.23 17.11
N ALA A 197 5.22 -10.02 16.04
CA ALA A 197 6.36 -10.63 15.36
C ALA A 197 7.31 -9.59 14.78
N VAL A 198 6.77 -8.50 14.22
CA VAL A 198 7.56 -7.41 13.66
C VAL A 198 8.24 -6.59 14.78
N SER A 199 7.57 -6.36 15.91
CA SER A 199 8.17 -5.66 17.07
C SER A 199 9.45 -6.35 17.54
N SER A 200 9.46 -7.69 17.61
CA SER A 200 10.61 -8.47 18.08
C SER A 200 11.86 -8.40 17.19
N ILE A 201 11.76 -7.78 16.01
CA ILE A 201 12.92 -7.51 15.14
C ILE A 201 13.69 -6.27 15.60
N ALA A 202 13.03 -5.29 16.23
CA ALA A 202 13.66 -4.02 16.62
C ALA A 202 14.84 -4.18 17.60
N PRO A 203 14.79 -5.04 18.64
CA PRO A 203 15.91 -5.26 19.56
C PRO A 203 17.19 -5.78 18.86
N ILE A 204 17.02 -6.54 17.77
CA ILE A 204 18.14 -7.06 16.98
C ILE A 204 18.90 -5.90 16.32
N GLY A 205 18.18 -4.89 15.81
CA GLY A 205 18.78 -3.69 15.23
C GLY A 205 19.67 -2.93 16.23
N LEU A 206 19.23 -2.84 17.49
CA LEU A 206 20.01 -2.22 18.58
C LEU A 206 21.31 -2.99 18.86
N LEU A 207 21.24 -4.32 18.89
CA LEU A 207 22.40 -5.17 19.14
C LEU A 207 23.42 -5.09 18.01
N ILE A 208 22.96 -5.12 16.75
CA ILE A 208 23.82 -4.99 15.56
C ILE A 208 24.51 -3.62 15.54
N SER A 209 23.79 -2.55 15.90
CA SER A 209 24.38 -1.20 15.99
C SER A 209 25.50 -1.14 17.06
N GLY A 210 25.27 -1.72 18.23
CA GLY A 210 26.28 -1.80 19.30
C GLY A 210 27.50 -2.64 18.92
N TYR A 211 27.29 -3.75 18.22
CA TYR A 211 28.37 -4.62 17.72
C TYR A 211 29.20 -3.94 16.62
N GLY A 212 28.54 -3.27 15.66
CA GLY A 212 29.19 -2.57 14.54
C GLY A 212 30.14 -1.44 14.97
N SER A 213 29.94 -0.86 16.15
CA SER A 213 30.82 0.20 16.68
C SER A 213 32.23 -0.28 17.07
N ASN A 214 32.48 -1.59 17.16
CA ASN A 214 33.76 -2.18 17.60
C ASN A 214 34.33 -1.53 18.89
N ASN A 215 33.46 -1.29 19.88
CA ASN A 215 33.83 -0.74 21.18
C ASN A 215 33.16 -1.57 22.29
N LYS A 216 33.95 -2.00 23.29
CA LYS A 216 33.48 -2.82 24.42
C LYS A 216 32.31 -2.18 25.17
N TYR A 217 32.35 -0.87 25.37
CA TYR A 217 31.29 -0.15 26.10
C TYR A 217 30.00 -0.03 25.29
N SER A 218 30.11 0.27 23.99
CA SER A 218 28.94 0.35 23.11
C SER A 218 28.26 -1.02 22.95
N PHE A 219 29.06 -2.08 22.82
CA PHE A 219 28.55 -3.44 22.74
C PHE A 219 27.82 -3.89 24.02
N LEU A 220 28.41 -3.66 25.19
CA LEU A 220 27.75 -3.96 26.47
C LEU A 220 26.47 -3.14 26.68
N GLY A 221 26.47 -1.86 26.26
CA GLY A 221 25.28 -1.01 26.28
C GLY A 221 24.16 -1.54 25.37
N GLY A 222 24.51 -1.96 24.14
CA GLY A 222 23.58 -2.57 23.19
C GLY A 222 22.99 -3.89 23.72
N LEU A 223 23.81 -4.76 24.32
CA LEU A 223 23.35 -5.99 24.97
C LEU A 223 22.35 -5.71 26.10
N ARG A 224 22.62 -4.69 26.93
CA ARG A 224 21.72 -4.31 28.02
C ARG A 224 20.38 -3.79 27.51
N ALA A 225 20.40 -2.95 26.49
CA ALA A 225 19.18 -2.43 25.87
C ALA A 225 18.35 -3.53 25.20
N ALA A 226 19.01 -4.45 24.49
CA ALA A 226 18.34 -5.60 23.88
C ALA A 226 17.72 -6.53 24.93
N ALA A 227 18.47 -6.87 25.98
CA ALA A 227 17.96 -7.69 27.09
C ALA A 227 16.75 -7.03 27.77
N GLN A 228 16.80 -5.72 28.00
CA GLN A 228 15.67 -4.98 28.56
C GLN A 228 14.45 -5.04 27.63
N SER A 229 14.63 -4.76 26.34
CA SER A 229 13.52 -4.74 25.38
C SER A 229 12.84 -6.11 25.27
N ILE A 230 13.61 -7.19 25.12
CA ILE A 230 13.08 -8.57 25.06
C ILE A 230 12.35 -8.92 26.37
N SER A 231 12.89 -8.48 27.51
CA SER A 231 12.28 -8.75 28.81
C SER A 231 10.92 -8.08 28.98
N TYR A 232 10.67 -6.94 28.34
CA TYR A 232 9.36 -6.26 28.34
C TYR A 232 8.42 -6.74 27.23
N GLU A 233 8.92 -7.38 26.18
CA GLU A 233 8.06 -7.98 25.14
C GLU A 233 7.30 -9.20 25.66
N ILE A 234 7.94 -10.06 26.46
CA ILE A 234 7.29 -11.27 27.01
C ILE A 234 6.01 -10.92 27.81
N PRO A 235 6.02 -10.03 28.81
CA PRO A 235 4.79 -9.67 29.54
C PRO A 235 3.79 -8.94 28.64
N LEU A 236 4.24 -8.08 27.70
CA LEU A 236 3.35 -7.42 26.75
C LEU A 236 2.58 -8.43 25.90
N THR A 237 3.26 -9.43 25.35
CA THR A 237 2.63 -10.46 24.52
C THR A 237 1.63 -11.30 25.30
N LEU A 238 1.91 -11.59 26.58
CA LEU A 238 0.96 -12.26 27.47
C LEU A 238 -0.29 -11.40 27.72
N CYS A 239 -0.14 -10.09 27.94
CA CYS A 239 -1.27 -9.17 28.08
C CYS A 239 -2.12 -9.10 26.81
N VAL A 240 -1.49 -9.02 25.64
CA VAL A 240 -2.18 -9.01 24.35
C VAL A 240 -2.93 -10.32 24.12
N LEU A 241 -2.31 -11.46 24.42
CA LEU A 241 -2.95 -12.78 24.33
C LEU A 241 -4.22 -12.86 25.20
N ALA A 242 -4.17 -12.34 26.43
CA ALA A 242 -5.33 -12.32 27.32
C ALA A 242 -6.52 -11.52 26.73
N ILE A 243 -6.25 -10.40 26.06
CA ILE A 243 -7.28 -9.60 25.38
C ILE A 243 -7.82 -10.34 24.15
N SER A 244 -6.94 -10.94 23.34
CA SER A 244 -7.34 -11.72 22.16
C SER A 244 -8.25 -12.89 22.53
N LEU A 245 -7.96 -13.60 23.64
CA LEU A 245 -8.83 -14.67 24.14
C LEU A 245 -10.22 -14.17 24.54
N ARG A 246 -10.32 -12.96 25.11
CA ARG A 246 -11.61 -12.34 25.44
C ARG A 246 -12.40 -11.97 24.18
N ALA A 247 -11.73 -11.54 23.12
CA ALA A 247 -12.36 -11.11 21.88
C ALA A 247 -12.89 -12.28 21.02
N ILE A 248 -12.45 -13.52 21.28
CA ILE A 248 -12.89 -14.74 20.56
C ILE A 248 -14.27 -15.25 21.03
N ARG A 249 -14.94 -14.55 21.97
CA ARG A 249 -16.34 -14.80 22.33
C ARG A 249 -17.29 -14.04 21.43
#